data_AF-A0A2M9P8C0-F1
#
_entry.id   AF-A0A2M9P8C0-F1
#
_cell.length_a   1.000
_cell.length_b   1.000
_cell.length_c   1.000
_cell.angle_alpha   90.00
_cell.angle_beta   90.00
_cell.angle_gamma   90.00
#
_symmetry.space_group_name_H-M   'P 1'
#
loop_
_entity.id
_entity.type
_entity.pdbx_description
1 polymer ?
#
loop_
_entity_poly.entity_id
_entity_poly.type
_entity_poly.pdbx_seq_one_letter_code
_entity_poly.pdbx_strand_id
1 'polypeptide(L)' 'MTAPDTRLEHDLLGDREVPASAYWGVHTLRAVENFAITGQTVSTAPDLIAALAAIKEAAAEANADLGLLSE' A
#
# COMPACT_ATOMS: atom_id res chain seq x y z
N MET A 1 -5.44 -27.85 4.78
CA MET A 1 -5.36 -26.54 4.11
C MET A 1 -4.36 -25.73 4.92
N THR A 2 -3.12 -25.65 4.44
CA THR A 2 -2.02 -24.97 5.14
C THR A 2 -2.39 -23.49 5.29
N ALA A 3 -2.18 -22.91 6.48
CA ALA A 3 -2.43 -21.48 6.67
C ALA A 3 -1.63 -20.68 5.63
N PRO A 4 -2.21 -19.62 5.04
CA PRO A 4 -1.47 -18.77 4.13
C PRO A 4 -0.28 -18.16 4.87
N ASP A 5 0.87 -18.11 4.21
CA ASP A 5 2.07 -17.49 4.76
C ASP A 5 1.82 -16.00 5.02
N THR A 6 2.23 -15.50 6.19
CA THR A 6 2.01 -14.12 6.63
C THR A 6 3.31 -13.49 7.14
N ARG A 7 3.39 -12.16 7.02
CA ARG A 7 4.44 -11.34 7.63
C ARG A 7 3.82 -10.42 8.67
N LEU A 8 4.54 -10.18 9.76
CA LEU A 8 4.11 -9.25 10.80
C LEU A 8 4.55 -7.83 10.42
N GLU A 9 3.61 -6.89 10.40
CA GLU A 9 3.89 -5.47 10.21
C GLU A 9 3.39 -4.65 11.41
N HIS A 10 4.15 -3.62 11.75
CA HIS A 10 3.85 -2.70 12.85
C HIS A 10 3.50 -1.32 12.31
N ASP A 11 2.40 -0.74 12.78
CA ASP A 11 2.10 0.68 12.63
C ASP A 11 1.76 1.33 13.98
N LEU A 12 1.34 2.59 13.96
CA LEU A 12 0.99 3.34 15.17
C LEU A 12 -0.09 2.66 16.04
N LEU A 13 -0.92 1.80 15.46
CA LEU A 13 -2.01 1.10 16.14
C LEU A 13 -1.60 -0.32 16.60
N GLY A 14 -0.32 -0.68 16.45
CA GLY A 14 0.26 -1.96 16.85
C GLY A 14 0.48 -2.93 15.70
N ASP A 15 0.70 -4.20 16.05
CA ASP A 15 1.08 -5.25 15.11
C ASP A 15 -0.12 -5.89 14.40
N ARG A 16 0.07 -6.27 13.14
CA ARG A 16 -0.89 -7.07 12.36
C ARG A 16 -0.18 -8.04 11.41
N GLU A 17 -0.83 -9.18 11.18
CA GLU A 17 -0.41 -10.16 10.18
C GLU A 17 -0.94 -9.75 8.79
N VAL A 18 -0.03 -9.62 7.82
CA VAL A 18 -0.33 -9.29 6.43
C VAL A 18 0.06 -10.49 5.56
N PRO A 19 -0.73 -10.90 4.55
CA PRO A 19 -0.36 -11.99 3.65
C PRO A 19 1.02 -11.75 3.01
N ALA A 20 1.91 -12.74 3.08
CA ALA A 20 3.29 -12.59 2.61
C ALA A 20 3.36 -12.23 1.12
N SER A 21 2.40 -12.71 0.31
CA SER A 21 2.31 -12.43 -1.12
C SER A 21 1.70 -11.07 -1.49
N ALA A 22 1.14 -10.33 -0.53
CA ALA A 22 0.53 -9.02 -0.80
C ALA A 22 1.59 -7.94 -0.95
N TYR A 23 1.52 -7.15 -2.03
CA TYR A 23 2.35 -5.96 -2.22
C TYR A 23 1.99 -4.80 -1.28
N TRP A 24 0.77 -4.79 -0.75
CA TRP A 24 0.29 -3.79 0.20
C TRP A 24 0.57 -4.22 1.64
N GLY A 25 0.62 -3.24 2.56
CA GLY A 25 0.96 -3.44 3.97
C GLY A 25 -0.18 -3.17 4.95
N VAL A 26 0.16 -3.00 6.22
CA VAL A 26 -0.76 -2.87 7.36
C VAL A 26 -1.75 -1.70 7.22
N HIS A 27 -1.33 -0.57 6.67
CA HIS A 27 -2.23 0.57 6.46
C HIS A 27 -3.35 0.24 5.46
N THR A 28 -3.04 -0.51 4.39
CA THR A 28 -4.05 -0.97 3.43
C THR A 28 -4.96 -2.03 4.04
N LEU A 29 -4.40 -2.97 4.82
CA LEU A 29 -5.18 -3.96 5.56
C LEU A 29 -6.23 -3.27 6.45
N ARG A 30 -5.82 -2.29 7.25
CA ARG A 30 -6.73 -1.53 8.11
C ARG A 30 -7.77 -0.75 7.31
N ALA A 31 -7.40 -0.17 6.17
CA ALA A 31 -8.37 0.51 5.31
C ALA A 31 -9.45 -0.46 4.77
N VAL A 32 -9.06 -1.68 4.39
CA VAL A 32 -9.99 -2.73 3.96
C VAL A 32 -10.93 -3.14 5.10
N GLU A 33 -10.40 -3.33 6.31
CA GLU A 33 -11.21 -3.68 7.51
C GLU A 33 -12.17 -2.55 7.91
N ASN A 34 -11.71 -1.29 7.85
CA ASN A 34 -12.47 -0.14 8.35
C ASN A 34 -13.51 0.40 7.37
N PHE A 35 -13.30 0.25 6.05
CA PHE A 35 -14.10 0.93 5.02
C PHE A 35 -14.83 -0.03 4.06
N ALA A 36 -15.25 -1.20 4.53
CA ALA A 36 -16.03 -2.16 3.77
C ALA A 36 -17.52 -1.77 3.62
N ILE A 37 -17.78 -0.61 3.00
CA ILE A 37 -19.13 -0.01 2.93
C ILE A 37 -19.88 -0.41 1.66
N THR A 38 -19.29 -0.18 0.48
CA THR A 38 -19.97 -0.31 -0.83
C THR A 38 -19.59 -1.58 -1.59
N GLY A 39 -18.54 -2.28 -1.15
CA GLY A 39 -17.92 -3.38 -1.90
C GLY A 39 -17.15 -2.94 -3.15
N GLN A 40 -17.08 -1.64 -3.46
CA GLN A 40 -16.28 -1.09 -4.56
C GLN A 40 -14.86 -0.83 -4.07
N THR A 41 -13.88 -1.37 -4.79
CA THR A 41 -12.46 -1.22 -4.50
C THR A 41 -11.83 -0.15 -5.40
N VAL A 42 -10.68 0.40 -5.00
CA VAL A 42 -9.92 1.37 -5.81
C VAL A 42 -9.56 0.82 -7.20
N SER A 43 -9.47 -0.51 -7.34
CA SER A 43 -9.21 -1.17 -8.62
C SER A 43 -10.28 -0.94 -9.69
N THR A 44 -11.47 -0.44 -9.33
CA THR A 44 -12.49 -0.07 -10.32
C THR A 44 -12.23 1.29 -10.97
N ALA A 45 -11.26 2.06 -10.46
CA ALA A 45 -10.80 3.33 -11.00
C ALA A 45 -9.32 3.25 -11.45
N PRO A 46 -9.03 2.62 -12.60
CA PRO A 46 -7.65 2.41 -13.07
C PRO A 46 -6.89 3.72 -13.30
N ASP A 47 -7.57 4.77 -13.77
CA ASP A 47 -6.94 6.09 -14.01
C ASP A 47 -6.42 6.72 -12.71
N LEU A 48 -7.10 6.48 -11.58
CA LEU A 48 -6.65 6.94 -10.27
C LEU A 48 -5.36 6.22 -9.84
N ILE A 49 -5.27 4.91 -10.12
CA ILE A 49 -4.07 4.13 -9.82
C ILE A 49 -2.89 4.61 -10.67
N ALA A 50 -3.11 4.81 -11.96
CA ALA A 50 -2.09 5.33 -12.87
C ALA A 50 -1.62 6.73 -12.47
N ALA A 51 -2.55 7.62 -12.10
CA ALA A 51 -2.22 8.96 -11.62
C ALA A 51 -1.39 8.93 -10.33
N LEU A 52 -1.73 8.07 -9.37
CA LEU A 52 -0.95 7.90 -8.13
C LEU A 52 0.47 7.39 -8.42
N ALA A 53 0.61 6.45 -9.34
CA ALA A 53 1.93 5.96 -9.75
C ALA A 53 2.78 7.09 -10.39
N ALA A 54 2.21 7.85 -11.32
CA ALA A 54 2.90 8.98 -11.97
C ALA A 54 3.32 10.07 -10.97
N ILE A 55 2.46 10.37 -9.97
CA ILE A 55 2.79 11.32 -8.90
C ILE A 55 3.98 10.80 -8.07
N LYS A 56 4.03 9.50 -7.79
CA LYS A 56 5.12 8.90 -7.01
C LYS A 56 6.43 8.82 -7.79
N GLU A 57 6.37 8.55 -9.09
CA GLU A 57 7.53 8.63 -9.99
C GLU A 57 8.11 10.04 -10.00
N ALA A 58 7.29 11.06 -10.31
CA ALA A 58 7.74 12.45 -10.33
C ALA A 58 8.29 12.92 -8.97
N ALA A 59 7.68 12.47 -7.86
CA ALA A 59 8.19 12.78 -6.52
C ALA A 59 9.52 12.08 -6.22
N ALA A 60 9.72 10.85 -6.69
CA ALA A 60 10.98 10.14 -6.51
C ALA A 60 12.10 10.82 -7.32
N GLU A 61 11.85 11.16 -8.59
CA GLU A 61 12.78 11.90 -9.45
C GLU A 61 13.18 13.24 -8.82
N ALA A 62 12.20 14.05 -8.41
CA ALA A 62 12.46 15.35 -7.79
C ALA A 62 13.26 15.23 -6.48
N ASN A 63 13.00 14.19 -5.67
CA ASN A 63 13.77 13.98 -4.43
C ASN A 63 15.18 13.47 -4.72
N ALA A 64 15.38 12.66 -5.77
CA ALA A 64 16.70 12.21 -6.20
C ALA A 64 17.54 13.39 -6.71
N ASP A 65 16.97 14.27 -7.53
CA ASP A 65 17.64 15.49 -8.03
C ASP A 65 18.10 16.43 -6.90
N LEU A 66 17.34 16.47 -5.79
CA LEU A 66 17.67 17.25 -4.60
C LEU A 66 18.59 16.50 -3.62
N GLY A 67 18.97 15.25 -3.89
CA GLY A 67 19.78 14.40 -3.01
C GLY A 67 19.07 14.00 -1.71
N LEU A 68 17.73 14.04 -1.69
CA LEU A 68 16.88 13.66 -0.55
C LEU A 68 16.49 12.17 -0.57
N LEU A 69 16.70 11.50 -1.69
CA LEU A 69 16.48 10.08 -1.88
C LEU A 69 17.79 9.45 -2.37
N SER A 70 18.23 8.37 -1.72
CA SER A 70 19.38 7.58 -2.18
C SER A 70 19.00 6.81 -3.44
N GLU A 71 19.96 6.66 -4.36
CA GLU A 71 19.87 5.69 -5.46
C GLU A 71 19.75 4.24 -4.96
#